data_AF-A0A8I5Y1Z2-F1
#
_entry.id   AF-A0A8I5Y1Z2-F1
#
_cell.length_a   1.000
_cell.length_b   1.000
_cell.length_c   1.000
_cell.angle_alpha   90.00
_cell.angle_beta   90.00
_cell.angle_gamma   90.00
#
_symmetry.space_group_name_H-M   'P 1'
#
loop_
_entity.id
_entity.type
_entity.pdbx_description
1 polymer ?
#
loop_
_entity_poly.entity_id
_entity_poly.type
_entity_poly.pdbx_seq_one_letter_code
_entity_poly.pdbx_strand_id
1 'polypeptide(L)'
;AELLTELDTKDVDALLKKSEAQHEQPEDRCPFGALTQRLLQVLVEENIISSMEDSPIPDMSGKESGADGATPPSPRNQNKPFIVPHTKSLESRIKEELIAQGLLESEDRPAEDSEDEVLAELRKRQAELKALSAHNRTKKHDLLRLAKKEVSLEELRQRVRMADNEVMDAFRKIMAAWKTLKDRKRILKLLDG
;
A
#
# COMPACT_ATOMS: atom_id res chain seq x y z
N ALA A 1 14.97 -17.16 3.26
CA ALA A 1 14.28 -16.35 2.24
C ALA A 1 12.85 -16.06 2.69
N GLU A 2 12.68 -15.53 3.91
CA GLU A 2 11.39 -15.64 4.64
C GLU A 2 11.02 -14.35 5.42
N LEU A 3 11.59 -13.20 5.07
CA LEU A 3 11.48 -11.96 5.86
C LEU A 3 10.67 -10.83 5.20
N LEU A 4 9.86 -11.10 4.17
CA LEU A 4 9.22 -10.03 3.36
C LEU A 4 7.71 -10.16 3.14
N THR A 5 6.99 -10.92 3.97
CA THR A 5 5.54 -11.11 3.81
C THR A 5 4.80 -10.87 5.11
N GLU A 6 4.68 -9.62 5.54
CA GLU A 6 3.60 -9.15 6.43
C GLU A 6 3.82 -7.67 6.73
N LEU A 7 3.51 -6.80 5.76
CA LEU A 7 3.08 -5.46 6.12
C LEU A 7 1.55 -5.53 6.15
N ASP A 8 1.01 -5.62 7.37
CA ASP A 8 -0.43 -5.73 7.61
C ASP A 8 -1.10 -4.45 7.12
N THR A 9 -2.16 -4.60 6.34
CA THR A 9 -3.00 -3.52 5.80
C THR A 9 -3.47 -2.51 6.86
N LYS A 10 -3.44 -2.86 8.14
CA LYS A 10 -3.79 -1.98 9.27
C LYS A 10 -2.74 -0.91 9.59
N ASP A 11 -1.47 -1.13 9.29
CA ASP A 11 -0.40 -0.18 9.61
C ASP A 11 -0.46 1.06 8.69
N VAL A 12 -0.92 0.88 7.46
CA VAL A 12 -1.07 1.97 6.46
C VAL A 12 -2.17 2.94 6.87
N ASP A 13 -3.33 2.43 7.30
CA ASP A 13 -4.45 3.27 7.78
C ASP A 13 -4.10 4.02 9.08
N ALA A 14 -3.30 3.41 9.96
CA ALA A 14 -2.85 4.05 11.20
C ALA A 14 -1.86 5.20 10.94
N LEU A 15 -1.04 5.09 9.88
CA LEU A 15 -0.12 6.15 9.45
C LEU A 15 -0.87 7.35 8.86
N LEU A 16 -1.88 7.13 8.03
CA LEU A 16 -2.70 8.21 7.43
C LEU A 16 -3.47 9.03 8.48
N LYS A 17 -4.03 8.38 9.50
CA LYS A 17 -4.73 9.09 10.60
C LYS A 17 -3.81 9.95 11.48
N LYS A 18 -2.54 9.56 11.62
CA LYS A 18 -1.56 10.33 12.41
C LYS A 18 -1.14 11.62 11.69
N SER A 19 -1.09 11.63 10.36
CA SER A 19 -0.76 12.84 9.61
C SER A 19 -1.88 13.90 9.66
N GLU A 20 -3.15 13.50 9.68
CA GLU A 20 -4.28 14.45 9.70
C GLU A 20 -4.44 15.15 11.06
N ALA A 21 -4.08 14.49 12.16
CA ALA A 21 -4.27 15.03 13.51
C ALA A 21 -3.22 16.08 13.96
N GLN A 22 -2.17 16.32 13.17
CA GLN A 22 -1.08 17.24 13.55
C GLN A 22 -1.21 18.66 12.98
N HIS A 23 -2.29 18.99 12.24
CA HIS A 23 -2.40 20.27 11.53
C HIS A 23 -3.33 21.32 12.14
N GLU A 24 -3.82 21.15 13.38
CA GLU A 24 -4.57 22.20 14.07
C GLU A 24 -3.71 22.89 15.13
N GLN A 25 -3.17 24.07 14.80
CA GLN A 25 -2.65 25.02 15.79
C GLN A 25 -3.11 26.46 15.50
N PRO A 26 -3.26 27.29 16.55
CA PRO A 26 -4.24 28.37 16.62
C PRO A 26 -3.81 29.62 15.84
N GLU A 27 -4.72 30.12 15.00
CA GLU A 27 -4.56 31.39 14.31
C GLU A 27 -4.85 32.55 15.27
N ASP A 28 -3.83 33.28 15.73
CA ASP A 28 -4.04 34.58 16.40
C ASP A 28 -2.76 35.45 16.37
N ARG A 29 -2.57 36.21 15.27
CA ARG A 29 -2.00 37.60 15.21
C ARG A 29 -1.44 38.01 13.84
N CYS A 30 -1.21 37.08 12.92
CA CYS A 30 -0.59 37.42 11.64
C CYS A 30 -1.65 37.87 10.61
N PRO A 31 -1.49 39.01 9.93
CA PRO A 31 -2.50 39.53 8.99
C PRO A 31 -2.51 38.77 7.65
N PHE A 32 -1.54 37.87 7.44
CA PHE A 32 -1.43 37.00 6.27
C PHE A 32 -2.14 35.67 6.53
N GLY A 33 -2.73 35.03 5.52
CA GLY A 33 -3.30 33.69 5.69
C GLY A 33 -2.23 32.58 5.72
N ALA A 34 -2.68 31.35 5.98
CA ALA A 34 -1.84 30.20 6.31
C ALA A 34 -0.72 29.92 5.29
N LEU A 35 -0.97 30.08 3.98
CA LEU A 35 0.05 29.85 2.96
C LEU A 35 1.22 30.82 3.12
N THR A 36 0.89 32.11 3.25
CA THR A 36 1.91 33.16 3.38
C THR A 36 2.62 33.03 4.72
N GLN A 37 1.91 32.69 5.81
CA GLN A 37 2.54 32.43 7.11
C GLN A 37 3.54 31.25 7.03
N ARG A 38 3.15 30.14 6.40
CA ARG A 38 4.04 28.98 6.21
C ARG A 38 5.27 29.32 5.39
N LEU A 39 5.12 30.08 4.30
CA LEU A 39 6.24 30.52 3.48
C LEU A 39 7.20 31.42 4.26
N LEU A 40 6.66 32.40 5.00
CA LEU A 40 7.48 33.27 5.85
C LEU A 40 8.21 32.47 6.93
N GLN A 41 7.54 31.49 7.56
CA GLN A 41 8.15 30.61 8.54
C GLN A 41 9.35 29.85 7.96
N VAL A 42 9.19 29.25 6.78
CA VAL A 42 10.28 28.54 6.08
C VAL A 42 11.43 29.50 5.75
N LEU A 43 11.15 30.70 5.25
CA LEU A 43 12.18 31.70 4.93
C LEU A 43 12.96 32.17 6.17
N VAL A 44 12.30 32.24 7.33
CA VAL A 44 12.95 32.53 8.62
C VAL A 44 13.80 31.36 9.09
N GLU A 45 13.30 30.13 9.01
CA GLU A 45 14.03 28.90 9.37
C GLU A 45 15.27 28.69 8.51
N GLU A 46 15.21 29.04 7.21
CA GLU A 46 16.32 28.95 6.26
C GLU A 46 17.31 30.13 6.33
N ASN A 47 17.12 31.09 7.26
CA ASN A 47 17.91 32.34 7.37
C ASN A 47 17.94 33.18 6.08
N ILE A 48 16.92 33.07 5.23
CA ILE A 48 16.83 33.85 3.98
C ILE A 48 16.40 35.30 4.28
N ILE A 49 15.62 35.51 5.35
CA ILE A 49 15.24 36.84 5.83
C ILE A 49 15.64 37.00 7.30
N SER A 50 16.31 38.10 7.64
CA SER A 50 16.58 38.47 9.04
C SER A 50 15.32 39.05 9.68
N SER A 51 15.02 38.66 10.92
CA SER A 51 13.95 39.28 11.71
C SER A 51 14.21 40.79 11.83
N MET A 52 13.26 41.61 11.41
CA MET A 52 13.35 43.08 11.40
C MET A 52 13.34 43.73 12.81
N GLU A 53 13.47 42.96 13.88
CA GLU A 53 13.38 43.47 15.25
C GLU A 53 14.71 43.96 15.85
N ASP A 54 15.85 43.81 15.15
CA ASP A 54 17.16 44.28 15.62
C ASP A 54 17.80 45.31 14.68
N SER A 55 17.36 46.57 14.79
CA SER A 55 18.21 47.72 14.41
C SER A 55 17.94 48.94 15.30
N PRO A 56 18.94 49.42 16.08
CA PRO A 56 18.82 50.66 16.83
C PRO A 56 18.84 51.84 15.85
N ILE A 57 17.72 52.56 15.77
CA ILE A 57 17.59 53.78 14.95
C ILE A 57 18.52 54.87 15.54
N PRO A 58 19.42 55.49 14.76
CA PRO A 58 20.23 56.61 15.23
C PRO A 58 19.41 57.91 15.30
N ASP A 59 19.44 58.56 16.47
CA ASP A 59 18.87 59.89 16.70
C ASP A 59 19.61 60.95 15.88
N MET A 60 18.90 61.67 15.01
CA MET A 60 19.38 62.91 14.40
C MET A 60 18.44 64.06 14.77
N SER A 61 18.73 64.73 15.89
CA SER A 61 18.17 66.04 16.23
C SER A 61 18.87 67.13 15.41
N GLY A 62 18.13 67.90 14.62
CA GLY A 62 18.69 69.00 13.82
C GLY A 62 17.66 70.04 13.41
N LYS A 63 17.48 71.03 14.30
CA LYS A 63 17.17 72.47 14.06
C LYS A 63 16.30 72.93 12.87
N GLU A 64 15.09 73.38 13.25
CA GLU A 64 14.42 74.67 12.94
C GLU A 64 14.61 75.39 11.59
N SER A 65 13.54 75.47 10.80
CA SER A 65 13.06 76.71 10.16
C SER A 65 11.75 76.51 9.37
N GLY A 66 10.69 77.15 9.85
CA GLY A 66 9.69 77.90 9.07
C GLY A 66 8.82 77.22 7.99
N ALA A 67 7.50 77.41 8.17
CA ALA A 67 6.45 77.55 7.15
C ALA A 67 5.67 76.30 6.71
N ASP A 68 4.39 76.32 7.10
CA ASP A 68 3.20 75.81 6.41
C ASP A 68 3.23 74.43 5.73
N GLY A 69 2.47 73.52 6.33
CA GLY A 69 1.85 72.42 5.57
C GLY A 69 1.92 71.07 6.28
N ALA A 70 0.77 70.61 6.74
CA ALA A 70 0.44 69.21 7.02
C ALA A 70 1.42 68.43 7.93
N THR A 71 1.07 68.38 9.22
CA THR A 71 1.57 67.43 10.22
C THR A 71 1.72 66.01 9.63
N PRO A 72 2.95 65.44 9.55
CA PRO A 72 3.11 64.02 9.33
C PRO A 72 2.84 63.29 10.65
N PRO A 73 2.03 62.21 10.68
CA PRO A 73 1.83 61.46 11.90
C PRO A 73 3.12 60.73 12.28
N SER A 74 3.70 61.17 13.40
CA SER A 74 4.88 60.58 14.05
C SER A 74 4.66 59.07 14.36
N PRO A 75 5.60 58.17 14.01
CA PRO A 75 5.45 56.74 14.19
C PRO A 75 6.00 56.32 15.56
N ARG A 76 5.27 56.59 16.64
CA ARG A 76 5.57 56.02 17.97
C ARG A 76 4.28 55.62 18.67
N ASN A 77 3.75 54.46 18.32
CA ASN A 77 2.82 53.71 19.16
C ASN A 77 2.92 52.21 18.82
N GLN A 78 3.78 51.51 19.57
CA GLN A 78 4.19 50.11 19.41
C GLN A 78 3.10 49.07 19.77
N ASN A 79 1.82 49.44 19.80
CA ASN A 79 0.72 48.53 20.16
C ASN A 79 -0.42 48.50 19.13
N LYS A 80 -0.19 48.98 17.89
CA LYS A 80 -1.17 48.86 16.81
C LYS A 80 -0.77 47.71 15.89
N PRO A 81 -1.65 46.72 15.65
CA PRO A 81 -1.34 45.62 14.74
C PRO A 81 -0.93 46.21 13.38
N PHE A 82 0.13 45.67 12.81
CA PHE A 82 0.61 46.03 11.48
C PHE A 82 -0.48 45.65 10.46
N ILE A 83 -1.31 46.61 10.08
CA ILE A 83 -2.38 46.39 9.09
C ILE A 83 -1.75 46.60 7.71
N VAL A 84 -1.46 45.50 7.03
CA VAL A 84 -1.14 45.51 5.61
C VAL A 84 -2.46 45.44 4.84
N PRO A 85 -2.79 46.44 4.00
CA PRO A 85 -3.95 46.32 3.11
C PRO A 85 -3.70 45.21 2.06
N HIS A 86 -4.77 44.55 1.61
CA HIS A 86 -4.74 43.54 0.54
C HIS A 86 -4.06 42.19 0.86
N THR A 87 -3.94 41.77 2.12
CA THR A 87 -3.33 40.47 2.48
C THR A 87 -4.00 39.27 1.82
N LYS A 88 -5.33 39.30 1.65
CA LYS A 88 -6.07 38.27 0.90
C LYS A 88 -5.71 38.23 -0.59
N SER A 89 -5.45 39.39 -1.20
CA SER A 89 -5.03 39.47 -2.61
C SER A 89 -3.60 38.98 -2.79
N LEU A 90 -2.72 39.27 -1.82
CA LEU A 90 -1.36 38.73 -1.80
C LEU A 90 -1.39 37.20 -1.75
N GLU A 91 -2.20 36.62 -0.85
CA GLU A 91 -2.33 35.17 -0.73
C GLU A 91 -2.85 34.51 -2.02
N SER A 92 -3.86 35.10 -2.66
CA SER A 92 -4.35 34.64 -3.97
C SER A 92 -3.25 34.68 -5.03
N ARG A 93 -2.51 35.79 -5.13
CA ARG A 93 -1.44 35.96 -6.12
C ARG A 93 -0.28 34.99 -5.91
N ILE A 94 0.11 34.74 -4.65
CA ILE A 94 1.14 33.74 -4.33
C ILE A 94 0.65 32.36 -4.74
N LYS A 95 -0.61 32.00 -4.43
CA LYS A 95 -1.19 30.72 -4.81
C LYS A 95 -1.22 30.55 -6.33
N GLU A 96 -1.69 31.56 -7.07
CA GLU A 96 -1.71 31.58 -8.53
C GLU A 96 -0.31 31.42 -9.14
N GLU A 97 0.70 32.14 -8.62
CA GLU A 97 2.08 32.04 -9.11
C GLU A 97 2.69 30.66 -8.82
N LEU A 98 2.47 30.11 -7.62
CA LEU A 98 2.97 28.77 -7.26
C LEU A 98 2.30 27.67 -8.11
N ILE A 99 1.03 27.83 -8.47
CA ILE A 99 0.36 26.93 -9.44
C ILE A 99 0.98 27.09 -10.83
N ALA A 100 1.21 28.32 -11.29
CA ALA A 100 1.80 28.60 -12.59
C ALA A 100 3.23 28.04 -12.74
N GLN A 101 4.00 28.02 -11.66
CA GLN A 101 5.35 27.44 -11.59
C GLN A 101 5.34 25.90 -11.44
N GLY A 102 4.17 25.28 -11.26
CA GLY A 102 4.02 23.83 -11.02
C GLY A 102 4.47 23.38 -9.62
N LEU A 103 4.49 24.30 -8.64
CA LEU A 103 4.86 24.04 -7.25
C LEU A 103 3.66 23.74 -6.33
N LEU A 104 2.46 24.19 -6.72
CA LEU A 104 1.20 23.85 -6.08
C LEU A 104 0.21 23.30 -7.11
N GLU A 105 -0.60 22.34 -6.70
CA GLU A 105 -1.72 21.85 -7.50
C GLU A 105 -2.91 22.81 -7.36
N SER A 106 -3.66 23.02 -8.44
CA SER A 106 -4.90 23.80 -8.41
C SER A 106 -5.97 23.01 -7.66
N GLU A 107 -6.43 23.50 -6.51
CA GLU A 107 -7.55 22.88 -5.75
C GLU A 107 -8.85 22.80 -6.56
N ASP A 108 -9.02 23.65 -7.58
CA ASP A 108 -10.18 23.67 -8.47
C ASP A 108 -10.07 22.70 -9.65
N ARG A 109 -9.09 21.79 -9.66
CA ARG A 109 -9.07 20.72 -10.66
C ARG A 109 -10.18 19.72 -10.30
N PRO A 110 -11.25 19.60 -11.10
CA PRO A 110 -12.28 18.59 -10.84
C PRO A 110 -11.60 17.23 -10.80
N ALA A 111 -11.89 16.43 -9.78
CA ALA A 111 -11.24 15.15 -9.48
C ALA A 111 -10.85 14.37 -10.76
N GLU A 112 -9.60 14.51 -11.20
CA GLU A 112 -9.05 13.82 -12.37
C GLU A 112 -8.75 12.34 -12.07
N ASP A 113 -9.50 11.72 -11.15
CA ASP A 113 -9.48 10.26 -10.96
C ASP A 113 -10.01 9.54 -12.23
N SER A 114 -10.56 10.28 -13.19
CA SER A 114 -10.94 9.81 -14.53
C SER A 114 -9.88 9.96 -15.62
N GLU A 115 -8.78 10.71 -15.41
CA GLU A 115 -7.77 10.98 -16.46
C GLU A 115 -6.39 10.36 -16.21
N ASP A 116 -6.12 9.86 -15.00
CA ASP A 116 -4.87 9.13 -14.76
C ASP A 116 -4.89 7.75 -15.46
N GLU A 117 -4.48 7.75 -16.73
CA GLU A 117 -4.32 6.57 -17.59
C GLU A 117 -3.46 5.49 -16.92
N VAL A 118 -2.44 5.91 -16.15
CA VAL A 118 -1.55 5.01 -15.43
C VAL A 118 -2.30 4.34 -14.27
N LEU A 119 -3.05 5.10 -13.48
CA LEU A 119 -3.88 4.56 -12.40
C LEU A 119 -4.98 3.63 -12.94
N ALA A 120 -5.62 4.00 -14.05
CA ALA A 120 -6.64 3.17 -14.70
C ALA A 120 -6.06 1.83 -15.17
N GLU A 121 -4.91 1.84 -15.84
CA GLU A 121 -4.23 0.62 -16.27
C GLU A 121 -3.71 -0.18 -15.06
N LEU A 122 -3.19 0.47 -14.00
CA LEU A 122 -2.79 -0.21 -12.77
C LEU A 122 -3.97 -0.91 -12.09
N ARG A 123 -5.13 -0.24 -11.97
CA ARG A 123 -6.37 -0.83 -11.42
C ARG A 123 -6.83 -2.02 -12.26
N LYS A 124 -6.77 -1.92 -13.59
CA LYS A 124 -7.09 -3.02 -14.51
C LYS A 124 -6.14 -4.22 -14.33
N ARG A 125 -4.82 -3.99 -14.30
CA ARG A 125 -3.84 -5.06 -14.05
C ARG A 125 -3.99 -5.68 -12.66
N GLN A 126 -4.31 -4.88 -11.64
CA GLN A 126 -4.62 -5.39 -10.30
C GLN A 126 -5.86 -6.29 -10.32
N ALA A 127 -6.91 -5.93 -11.07
CA ALA A 127 -8.10 -6.77 -11.22
C ALA A 127 -7.79 -8.09 -11.92
N GLU A 128 -7.01 -8.06 -13.00
CA GLU A 128 -6.53 -9.25 -13.72
C GLU A 128 -5.69 -10.16 -12.82
N LEU A 129 -4.73 -9.59 -12.07
CA LEU A 129 -3.90 -10.34 -11.11
C LEU A 129 -4.72 -10.98 -9.99
N LYS A 130 -5.73 -10.27 -9.45
CA LYS A 130 -6.66 -10.81 -8.45
C LYS A 130 -7.45 -12.00 -9.02
N ALA A 131 -7.96 -11.88 -10.25
CA ALA A 131 -8.69 -12.95 -10.92
C ALA A 131 -7.79 -14.19 -11.18
N LEU A 132 -6.57 -13.98 -11.68
CA LEU A 132 -5.59 -15.06 -11.88
C LEU A 132 -5.18 -15.74 -10.57
N SER A 133 -4.96 -14.96 -9.51
CA SER A 133 -4.64 -15.50 -8.18
C SER A 133 -5.79 -16.37 -7.64
N ALA A 134 -7.03 -15.92 -7.76
CA ALA A 134 -8.21 -16.70 -7.38
C ALA A 134 -8.33 -18.00 -8.21
N HIS A 135 -8.15 -17.92 -9.52
CA HIS A 135 -8.17 -19.09 -10.41
C HIS A 135 -7.09 -20.12 -10.04
N ASN A 136 -5.85 -19.66 -9.84
CA ASN A 136 -4.72 -20.51 -9.48
C ASN A 136 -4.91 -21.19 -8.13
N ARG A 137 -5.47 -20.48 -7.13
CA ARG A 137 -5.85 -21.07 -5.84
C ARG A 137 -6.85 -22.20 -6.03
N THR A 138 -7.92 -21.98 -6.79
CA THR A 138 -8.92 -23.02 -7.08
C THR A 138 -8.30 -24.23 -7.78
N LYS A 139 -7.49 -24.01 -8.83
CA LYS A 139 -6.80 -25.10 -9.55
C LYS A 139 -5.83 -25.88 -8.65
N LYS A 140 -5.09 -25.21 -7.78
CA LYS A 140 -4.22 -25.85 -6.78
C LYS A 140 -5.01 -26.77 -5.86
N HIS A 141 -6.15 -26.31 -5.34
CA HIS A 141 -7.02 -27.14 -4.49
C HIS A 141 -7.58 -28.35 -5.26
N ASP A 142 -8.01 -28.17 -6.50
CA ASP A 142 -8.51 -29.25 -7.34
C ASP A 142 -7.43 -30.30 -7.67
N LEU A 143 -6.23 -29.86 -8.04
CA LEU A 143 -5.09 -30.75 -8.31
C LEU A 143 -4.71 -31.54 -7.06
N LEU A 144 -4.67 -30.90 -5.89
CA LEU A 144 -4.42 -31.59 -4.62
C LEU A 144 -5.49 -32.65 -4.34
N ARG A 145 -6.77 -32.32 -4.58
CA ARG A 145 -7.88 -33.27 -4.42
C ARG A 145 -7.75 -34.46 -5.37
N LEU A 146 -7.38 -34.22 -6.63
CA LEU A 146 -7.16 -35.28 -7.63
C LEU A 146 -5.96 -36.17 -7.26
N ALA A 147 -4.84 -35.57 -6.83
CA ALA A 147 -3.66 -36.31 -6.40
C ALA A 147 -3.96 -37.24 -5.21
N LYS A 148 -4.71 -36.76 -4.21
CA LYS A 148 -5.16 -37.60 -3.08
C LYS A 148 -6.03 -38.77 -3.53
N LYS A 149 -6.92 -38.54 -4.50
CA LYS A 149 -7.75 -39.62 -5.08
C LYS A 149 -6.91 -40.64 -5.83
N GLU A 150 -5.91 -40.21 -6.61
CA GLU A 150 -5.04 -41.12 -7.37
C GLU A 150 -4.19 -41.99 -6.44
N VAL A 151 -3.67 -41.43 -5.33
CA VAL A 151 -2.94 -42.22 -4.32
C VAL A 151 -3.84 -43.33 -3.75
N SER A 152 -5.06 -42.99 -3.35
CA SER A 152 -6.02 -43.98 -2.83
C SER A 152 -6.40 -45.04 -3.88
N LEU A 153 -6.50 -44.65 -5.15
CA LEU A 153 -6.77 -45.56 -6.25
C LEU A 153 -5.59 -46.51 -6.49
N GLU A 154 -4.35 -46.04 -6.41
CA GLU A 154 -3.16 -46.88 -6.55
C GLU A 154 -3.03 -47.89 -5.40
N GLU A 155 -3.34 -47.50 -4.17
CA GLU A 155 -3.43 -48.42 -3.03
C GLU A 155 -4.47 -49.52 -3.25
N LEU A 156 -5.64 -49.19 -3.83
CA LEU A 156 -6.64 -50.18 -4.19
C LEU A 156 -6.15 -51.12 -5.29
N ARG A 157 -5.48 -50.60 -6.33
CA ARG A 157 -4.87 -51.42 -7.39
C ARG A 157 -3.82 -52.37 -6.84
N GLN A 158 -3.00 -51.92 -5.88
CA GLN A 158 -2.02 -52.78 -5.19
C GLN A 158 -2.71 -53.94 -4.45
N ARG A 159 -3.78 -53.65 -3.69
CA ARG A 159 -4.56 -54.69 -3.00
C ARG A 159 -5.21 -55.69 -3.95
N VAL A 160 -5.74 -55.23 -5.09
CA VAL A 160 -6.28 -56.12 -6.13
C VAL A 160 -5.19 -57.04 -6.70
N ARG A 161 -3.99 -56.52 -6.98
CA ARG A 161 -2.86 -57.34 -7.44
C ARG A 161 -2.45 -58.40 -6.41
N MET A 162 -2.44 -58.04 -5.12
CA MET A 162 -2.15 -59.00 -4.05
C MET A 162 -3.19 -60.12 -3.98
N ALA A 163 -4.48 -59.78 -4.02
CA ALA A 163 -5.55 -60.76 -4.00
C ALA A 163 -5.52 -61.68 -5.24
N ASP A 164 -5.23 -61.15 -6.43
CA ASP A 164 -5.08 -61.95 -7.65
C ASP A 164 -3.92 -62.94 -7.54
N ASN A 165 -2.77 -62.49 -7.01
CA ASN A 165 -1.64 -63.37 -6.75
C ASN A 165 -1.99 -64.49 -5.76
N GLU A 166 -2.72 -64.20 -4.69
CA GLU A 166 -3.18 -65.21 -3.72
C GLU A 166 -4.11 -66.25 -4.36
N VAL A 167 -5.04 -65.82 -5.22
CA VAL A 167 -5.92 -66.71 -5.98
C VAL A 167 -5.11 -67.60 -6.93
N MET A 168 -4.15 -67.02 -7.65
CA MET A 168 -3.28 -67.77 -8.56
C MET A 168 -2.39 -68.77 -7.82
N ASP A 169 -1.87 -68.42 -6.64
CA ASP A 169 -1.11 -69.32 -5.78
C ASP A 169 -1.97 -70.49 -5.26
N ALA A 170 -3.20 -70.20 -4.83
CA ALA A 170 -4.16 -71.23 -4.43
C ALA A 170 -4.50 -72.17 -5.58
N PHE A 171 -4.72 -71.63 -6.78
CA PHE A 171 -4.95 -72.42 -7.99
C PHE A 171 -3.76 -73.34 -8.31
N ARG A 172 -2.52 -72.83 -8.24
CA ARG A 172 -1.31 -73.65 -8.44
C ARG A 172 -1.20 -74.79 -7.41
N LYS A 173 -1.53 -74.53 -6.14
CA LYS A 173 -1.57 -75.56 -5.08
C LYS A 173 -2.62 -76.64 -5.38
N ILE A 174 -3.82 -76.25 -5.81
CA ILE A 174 -4.89 -77.20 -6.18
C ILE A 174 -4.44 -78.07 -7.36
N MET A 175 -3.83 -77.48 -8.39
CA MET A 175 -3.33 -78.22 -9.55
C MET A 175 -2.21 -79.20 -9.19
N ALA A 176 -1.30 -78.81 -8.29
CA ALA A 176 -0.26 -79.70 -7.77
C ALA A 176 -0.87 -80.89 -7.00
N ALA A 177 -1.83 -80.63 -6.11
CA ALA A 177 -2.53 -81.67 -5.36
C ALA A 177 -3.31 -82.61 -6.29
N TRP A 178 -3.97 -82.08 -7.33
CA TRP A 178 -4.67 -82.88 -8.33
C TRP A 178 -3.74 -83.81 -9.11
N LYS A 179 -2.55 -83.31 -9.49
CA LYS A 179 -1.51 -84.13 -10.14
C LYS A 179 -1.06 -85.27 -9.23
N THR A 180 -0.74 -84.99 -7.97
CA THR A 180 -0.36 -86.01 -6.97
C THR A 180 -1.46 -87.04 -6.77
N LEU A 181 -2.73 -86.62 -6.70
CA LEU A 181 -3.87 -87.52 -6.58
C LEU A 181 -4.00 -88.44 -7.81
N LYS A 182 -3.82 -87.90 -9.02
CA LYS A 182 -3.87 -88.66 -10.27
C LYS A 182 -2.75 -89.70 -10.34
N ASP A 183 -1.54 -89.33 -9.95
CA ASP A 183 -0.40 -90.25 -9.93
C ASP A 183 -0.58 -91.35 -8.87
N ARG A 184 -1.09 -91.01 -7.67
CA ARG A 184 -1.46 -92.01 -6.66
C ARG A 184 -2.52 -92.99 -7.16
N LYS A 185 -3.56 -92.50 -7.85
CA LYS A 185 -4.60 -93.36 -8.47
C LYS A 185 -4.04 -94.28 -9.54
N ARG A 186 -3.03 -93.83 -10.32
CA ARG A 186 -2.34 -94.68 -11.30
C ARG A 186 -1.54 -95.80 -10.63
N ILE A 187 -0.82 -95.49 -9.56
CA ILE A 187 -0.05 -96.48 -8.78
C ILE A 187 -0.98 -97.54 -8.19
N LEU A 188 -2.11 -97.14 -7.59
CA LEU A 188 -3.09 -98.09 -7.04
C LEU A 188 -3.62 -99.05 -8.12
N LYS A 189 -3.95 -98.55 -9.31
CA LYS A 189 -4.39 -99.40 -10.43
C LYS A 189 -3.34 -100.41 -10.90
N LEU A 190 -2.05 -100.10 -10.74
CA LEU A 190 -0.95 -101.02 -11.09
C LEU A 190 -0.68 -102.05 -9.99
N LEU A 191 -1.15 -101.82 -8.76
CA LEU A 191 -1.03 -102.76 -7.64
C LEU A 191 -2.22 -103.73 -7.57
N ASP A 192 -3.40 -103.29 -8.04
CA ASP A 192 -4.64 -104.09 -8.02
C ASP A 192 -4.78 -105.05 -9.22
N GLY A 193 -3.97 -104.90 -10.27
CA GLY A 193 -4.01 -105.72 -11.50
C GLY A 193 -2.75 -106.56 -11.67
#